data_AF-Q8WL00-F1
#
_entry.id   AF-Q8WL00-F1
#
_cell.length_a   1.000
_cell.length_b   1.000
_cell.length_c   1.000
_cell.angle_alpha   90.00
_cell.angle_beta   90.00
_cell.angle_gamma   90.00
#
_symmetry.space_group_name_H-M   'P 1'
#
loop_
_entity.id
_entity.type
_entity.pdbx_description
1 polymer ?
#
loop_
_entity_poly.entity_id
_entity_poly.type
_entity_poly.pdbx_seq_one_letter_code
_entity_poly.pdbx_strand_id
1 'polypeptide(L)'
;MSLKGGLIYNMGLSYKQFVGILDSDGGIRTGVLFKKKKNKISFEIYFSIFQSEANKDVLQEIKKLFGGGQIITKQQKGNQCCYEYRAHAFTKAGKAILNCLAKNKPIHPGQRHDYLIALKNVRILKDVKPKNLTKIQQYLLINLCYQNSSELKANSTIVKKQPIKILLDKVGATLSESDTSLKQLHTILNEVTLQDNQHNKALLKRKLSYAYMSGFYIGDGSFGVNFYHEKGVLKSRPVWSITDPSRLLLESFQRTLNCGFIVGVGPIKGNCFQYRVTAWKDMPATVLPILDNKYLPKTRMEQFKKFKKICNIGVNSLQTTVKGWRDLVELSYGMNVNANRTLTQEQIICEGISQINNRNRPLYGHLLSSLKKKWTSSKRKKRPTVLPIFKISDLINH
;
A
#
# COMPACT_ATOMS: atom_id res chain seq x y z
N MET A 1 -7.31 -22.58 36.42
CA MET A 1 -7.98 -21.42 35.79
C MET A 1 -8.16 -21.69 34.30
N SER A 2 -9.40 -21.92 33.87
CA SER A 2 -9.79 -22.26 32.51
C SER A 2 -9.93 -20.97 31.67
N LEU A 3 -9.11 -20.80 30.63
CA LEU A 3 -9.28 -19.74 29.64
C LEU A 3 -10.42 -20.11 28.67
N LYS A 4 -11.66 -20.14 29.18
CA LYS A 4 -12.87 -20.02 28.35
C LYS A 4 -13.06 -18.54 28.04
N GLY A 5 -12.56 -18.11 26.89
CA GLY A 5 -12.69 -16.73 26.43
C GLY A 5 -12.58 -16.66 24.92
N GLY A 6 -13.59 -17.17 24.22
CA GLY A 6 -13.76 -17.01 22.78
C GLY A 6 -14.04 -15.54 22.44
N LEU A 7 -13.02 -14.70 22.46
CA LEU A 7 -13.10 -13.32 22.02
C LEU A 7 -13.16 -13.29 20.49
N ILE A 8 -14.37 -13.43 19.96
CA ILE A 8 -14.67 -13.14 18.56
C ILE A 8 -14.61 -11.61 18.40
N TYR A 9 -13.41 -11.05 18.30
CA TYR A 9 -13.22 -9.65 17.92
C TYR A 9 -13.47 -9.51 16.42
N ASN A 10 -14.74 -9.56 16.01
CA ASN A 10 -15.13 -9.13 14.68
C ASN A 10 -15.37 -7.62 14.70
N MET A 11 -14.33 -6.86 15.02
CA MET A 11 -14.39 -5.40 14.89
C MET A 11 -14.41 -5.08 13.40
N GLY A 12 -15.56 -4.58 12.92
CA GLY A 12 -15.70 -4.10 11.55
C GLY A 12 -14.73 -2.95 11.25
N LEU A 13 -14.59 -2.63 9.97
CA LEU A 13 -13.73 -1.55 9.50
C LEU A 13 -14.15 -0.19 10.09
N SER A 14 -13.22 0.52 10.73
CA SER A 14 -13.49 1.88 11.24
C SER A 14 -13.30 2.97 10.17
N TYR A 15 -13.90 4.15 10.36
CA TYR A 15 -13.72 5.29 9.44
C TYR A 15 -12.25 5.74 9.31
N LYS A 16 -11.47 5.71 10.38
CA LYS A 16 -10.04 6.07 10.33
C LYS A 16 -9.22 5.03 9.57
N GLN A 17 -9.56 3.74 9.70
CA GLN A 17 -8.97 2.69 8.87
C GLN A 17 -9.34 2.86 7.40
N PHE A 18 -10.61 3.16 7.10
CA PHE A 18 -11.03 3.46 5.73
C PHE A 18 -10.20 4.59 5.10
N VAL A 19 -9.94 5.68 5.83
CA VAL A 19 -9.09 6.76 5.33
C VAL A 19 -7.66 6.29 5.06
N GLY A 20 -7.10 5.43 5.92
CA GLY A 20 -5.80 4.81 5.65
C GLY A 20 -5.79 3.98 4.36
N ILE A 21 -6.82 3.17 4.13
CA ILE A 21 -6.97 2.35 2.91
C ILE A 21 -7.15 3.25 1.68
N LEU A 22 -7.95 4.32 1.80
CA LEU A 22 -8.16 5.30 0.73
C LEU A 22 -6.85 6.01 0.38
N ASP A 23 -6.03 6.30 1.39
CA ASP A 23 -4.76 7.00 1.20
C ASP A 23 -3.68 6.12 0.52
N SER A 24 -3.74 4.80 0.68
CA SER A 24 -2.82 3.84 0.07
C SER A 24 -3.31 3.30 -1.29
N ASP A 25 -4.46 2.62 -1.30
CA ASP A 25 -4.98 1.86 -2.47
C ASP A 25 -6.19 2.53 -3.14
N GLY A 26 -6.55 3.71 -2.64
CA GLY A 26 -7.75 4.41 -3.05
C GLY A 26 -7.55 5.47 -4.11
N GLY A 27 -8.66 6.07 -4.51
CA GLY A 27 -8.68 7.23 -5.37
C GLY A 27 -9.95 8.04 -5.19
N ILE A 28 -9.77 9.36 -5.19
CA ILE A 28 -10.86 10.33 -5.24
C ILE A 28 -10.86 10.95 -6.62
N ARG A 29 -11.76 10.47 -7.48
CA ARG A 29 -11.72 10.75 -8.91
C ARG A 29 -12.88 11.65 -9.32
N THR A 30 -12.56 12.63 -10.13
CA THR A 30 -13.48 13.48 -10.86
C THR A 30 -13.21 13.29 -12.35
N GLY A 31 -14.28 13.16 -13.13
CA GLY A 31 -14.20 12.74 -14.51
C GLY A 31 -15.19 13.47 -15.40
N VAL A 32 -14.81 13.59 -16.66
CA VAL A 32 -15.67 14.12 -17.73
C VAL A 32 -16.01 12.96 -18.67
N LEU A 33 -17.30 12.69 -18.82
CA LEU A 33 -17.84 11.67 -19.72
C LEU A 33 -18.52 12.34 -20.91
N PHE A 34 -18.01 12.10 -22.11
CA PHE A 34 -18.64 12.54 -23.35
C PHE A 34 -19.57 11.46 -23.92
N LYS A 35 -20.87 11.73 -23.94
CA LYS A 35 -21.89 10.84 -24.48
C LYS A 35 -22.11 11.16 -25.96
N LYS A 36 -21.31 10.53 -26.84
CA LYS A 36 -21.33 10.73 -28.30
C LYS A 36 -22.75 10.79 -28.89
N LYS A 37 -23.60 9.80 -28.57
CA LYS A 37 -24.98 9.70 -29.08
C LYS A 37 -25.87 10.91 -28.75
N LYS A 38 -25.59 11.61 -27.64
CA LYS A 38 -26.39 12.76 -27.19
C LYS A 38 -25.65 14.09 -27.38
N ASN A 39 -24.45 14.06 -27.97
CA ASN A 39 -23.49 15.18 -28.01
C ASN A 39 -23.41 15.92 -26.66
N LYS A 40 -23.42 15.17 -25.56
CA LYS A 40 -23.60 15.72 -24.21
C LYS A 40 -22.40 15.40 -23.32
N ILE A 41 -21.92 16.43 -22.64
CA ILE A 41 -20.92 16.30 -21.58
C ILE A 41 -21.64 15.98 -20.26
N SER A 42 -21.05 15.09 -19.47
CA SER A 42 -21.49 14.79 -18.11
C SER A 42 -20.28 14.70 -17.19
N PHE A 43 -20.48 15.02 -15.92
CA PHE A 43 -19.44 15.00 -14.91
C PHE A 43 -19.72 13.89 -13.91
N GLU A 44 -18.67 13.21 -13.49
CA GLU A 44 -18.73 12.21 -12.44
C GLU A 44 -17.73 12.54 -11.33
N ILE A 45 -18.13 12.25 -10.10
CA ILE A 45 -17.26 12.30 -8.94
C ILE A 45 -17.48 10.99 -8.21
N TYR A 46 -16.43 10.21 -7.97
CA TYR A 46 -16.54 8.92 -7.31
C TYR A 46 -15.29 8.60 -6.49
N PHE A 47 -15.52 7.75 -5.50
CA PHE A 47 -14.48 7.15 -4.67
C PHE A 47 -14.26 5.73 -5.16
N SER A 48 -13.00 5.34 -5.30
CA SER A 48 -12.60 3.99 -5.73
C SER A 48 -11.57 3.39 -4.78
N ILE A 49 -11.69 2.12 -4.44
CA ILE A 49 -10.63 1.33 -3.78
C ILE A 49 -10.38 0.09 -4.63
N PHE A 50 -9.12 -0.17 -5.00
CA PHE A 50 -8.73 -1.36 -5.75
C PHE A 50 -8.15 -2.41 -4.80
N GLN A 51 -8.49 -3.68 -5.01
CA GLN A 51 -7.91 -4.80 -4.28
C GLN A 51 -7.75 -6.03 -5.18
N SER A 52 -6.79 -6.88 -4.85
CA SER A 52 -6.67 -8.22 -5.43
C SER A 52 -7.78 -9.14 -4.92
N GLU A 53 -7.99 -10.30 -5.57
CA GLU A 53 -8.90 -11.35 -5.06
C GLU A 53 -8.61 -11.70 -3.59
N ALA A 54 -7.33 -11.81 -3.23
CA ALA A 54 -6.86 -12.18 -1.90
C ALA A 54 -7.32 -11.21 -0.77
N ASN A 55 -7.71 -9.98 -1.13
CA ASN A 55 -8.16 -8.94 -0.20
C ASN A 55 -9.56 -8.40 -0.57
N LYS A 56 -10.34 -9.13 -1.36
CA LYS A 56 -11.66 -8.70 -1.82
C LYS A 56 -12.66 -8.47 -0.67
N ASP A 57 -12.47 -9.16 0.46
CA ASP A 57 -13.27 -8.99 1.67
C ASP A 57 -13.20 -7.57 2.24
N VAL A 58 -12.08 -6.85 2.07
CA VAL A 58 -11.98 -5.42 2.42
C VAL A 58 -13.07 -4.60 1.74
N LEU A 59 -13.34 -4.87 0.46
CA LEU A 59 -14.33 -4.14 -0.32
C LEU A 59 -15.76 -4.36 0.19
N GLN A 60 -16.05 -5.56 0.72
CA GLN A 60 -17.34 -5.86 1.33
C GLN A 60 -17.51 -5.12 2.65
N GLU A 61 -16.47 -5.05 3.48
CA GLU A 61 -16.50 -4.28 4.72
C GLU A 61 -16.66 -2.78 4.46
N ILE A 62 -16.04 -2.23 3.40
CA ILE A 62 -16.26 -0.85 2.98
C ILE A 62 -17.71 -0.64 2.54
N LYS A 63 -18.25 -1.54 1.71
CA LYS A 63 -19.64 -1.47 1.25
C LYS A 63 -20.62 -1.50 2.42
N LYS A 64 -20.36 -2.34 3.43
CA LYS A 64 -21.12 -2.42 4.68
C LYS A 64 -21.00 -1.13 5.50
N LEU A 65 -19.77 -0.62 5.68
CA LEU A 65 -19.48 0.59 6.44
C LEU A 65 -20.24 1.83 5.94
N PHE A 66 -20.45 1.94 4.62
CA PHE A 66 -21.15 3.06 4.00
C PHE A 66 -22.58 2.73 3.54
N GLY A 67 -23.06 1.52 3.79
CA GLY A 67 -24.42 1.09 3.46
C GLY A 67 -24.75 1.16 1.97
N GLY A 68 -23.78 0.87 1.09
CA GLY A 68 -23.96 0.89 -0.36
C GLY A 68 -22.66 0.94 -1.14
N GLY A 69 -22.75 1.26 -2.44
CA GLY A 69 -21.63 1.21 -3.39
C GLY A 69 -21.64 -0.07 -4.22
N GLN A 70 -20.79 -0.11 -5.25
CA GLN A 70 -20.69 -1.23 -6.20
C GLN A 70 -19.31 -1.86 -6.10
N ILE A 71 -19.25 -3.18 -6.19
CA ILE A 71 -17.99 -3.92 -6.33
C ILE A 71 -17.95 -4.44 -7.76
N ILE A 72 -16.95 -3.99 -8.52
CA ILE A 72 -16.81 -4.23 -9.95
C ILE A 72 -15.60 -5.15 -10.15
N THR A 73 -15.75 -6.20 -10.93
CA THR A 73 -14.63 -7.04 -11.36
C THR A 73 -13.87 -6.35 -12.50
N LYS A 74 -12.56 -6.26 -12.36
CA LYS A 74 -11.63 -5.73 -13.37
C LYS A 74 -10.66 -6.83 -13.77
N GLN A 75 -10.62 -7.15 -15.05
CA GLN A 75 -9.56 -8.00 -15.58
C GLN A 75 -8.29 -7.16 -15.76
N GLN A 76 -7.18 -7.57 -15.15
CA GLN A 76 -5.87 -7.00 -15.46
C GLN A 76 -5.26 -7.73 -16.68
N LYS A 77 -4.21 -7.13 -17.25
CA LYS A 77 -3.35 -7.80 -18.23
C LYS A 77 -2.59 -8.91 -17.52
N GLY A 78 -2.72 -10.15 -18.01
CA GLY A 78 -2.32 -11.36 -17.28
C GLY A 78 -3.45 -11.84 -16.38
N ASN A 79 -3.66 -13.15 -16.26
CA ASN A 79 -4.85 -13.81 -15.68
C ASN A 79 -5.24 -13.46 -14.22
N GLN A 80 -4.73 -12.38 -13.65
CA GLN A 80 -5.10 -11.88 -12.33
C GLN A 80 -6.38 -11.03 -12.42
N CYS A 81 -7.40 -11.46 -11.67
CA CYS A 81 -8.59 -10.66 -11.42
C CYS A 81 -8.33 -9.68 -10.27
N CYS A 82 -8.72 -8.42 -10.46
CA CYS A 82 -8.80 -7.44 -9.38
C CYS A 82 -10.23 -6.90 -9.26
N TYR A 83 -10.51 -6.27 -8.13
CA TYR A 83 -11.83 -5.75 -7.80
C TYR A 83 -11.73 -4.28 -7.43
N GLU A 84 -12.75 -3.53 -7.79
CA GLU A 84 -12.89 -2.11 -7.46
C GLU A 84 -14.17 -1.91 -6.67
N TYR A 85 -14.08 -1.42 -5.43
CA TYR A 85 -15.22 -0.78 -4.78
C TYR A 85 -15.37 0.62 -5.36
N ARG A 86 -16.57 0.98 -5.81
CA ARG A 86 -16.88 2.29 -6.38
C ARG A 86 -18.14 2.89 -5.76
N ALA A 87 -18.07 4.15 -5.37
CA ALA A 87 -19.22 4.92 -4.88
C ALA A 87 -19.24 6.34 -5.48
N HIS A 88 -20.29 6.66 -6.23
CA HIS A 88 -20.48 8.00 -6.78
C HIS A 88 -20.91 8.98 -5.69
N ALA A 89 -20.31 10.18 -5.67
CA ALA A 89 -20.48 11.21 -4.63
C ALA A 89 -21.94 11.58 -4.33
N PHE A 90 -22.81 11.50 -5.34
CA PHE A 90 -24.23 11.86 -5.20
C PHE A 90 -25.15 10.71 -4.76
N THR A 91 -24.62 9.48 -4.63
CA THR A 91 -25.37 8.33 -4.08
C THR A 91 -25.37 8.35 -2.54
N LYS A 92 -26.22 7.52 -1.90
CA LYS A 92 -26.23 7.38 -0.43
C LYS A 92 -24.84 7.05 0.13
N ALA A 93 -24.16 6.07 -0.46
CA ALA A 93 -22.81 5.68 -0.05
C ALA A 93 -21.77 6.78 -0.29
N GLY A 94 -21.81 7.46 -1.44
CA GLY A 94 -20.89 8.56 -1.72
C GLY A 94 -21.05 9.76 -0.77
N LYS A 95 -22.29 10.12 -0.42
CA LYS A 95 -22.58 11.14 0.60
C LYS A 95 -22.06 10.72 1.98
N ALA A 96 -22.22 9.44 2.34
CA ALA A 96 -21.68 8.91 3.60
C ALA A 96 -20.14 8.98 3.62
N ILE A 97 -19.47 8.69 2.51
CA ILE A 97 -18.01 8.84 2.37
C ILE A 97 -17.61 10.31 2.50
N LEU A 98 -18.28 11.23 1.80
CA LEU A 98 -18.00 12.68 1.92
C LEU A 98 -18.12 13.16 3.37
N ASN A 99 -19.17 12.72 4.09
CA ASN A 99 -19.34 13.04 5.50
C ASN A 99 -18.23 12.45 6.38
N CYS A 100 -17.79 11.22 6.07
CA CYS A 100 -16.64 10.60 6.72
C CYS A 100 -15.35 11.42 6.49
N LEU A 101 -15.06 11.80 5.25
CA LEU A 101 -13.86 12.57 4.88
C LEU A 101 -13.88 14.01 5.41
N ALA A 102 -15.05 14.61 5.57
CA ALA A 102 -15.16 15.92 6.24
C ALA A 102 -14.65 15.85 7.69
N LYS A 103 -14.92 14.74 8.39
CA LYS A 103 -14.47 14.50 9.77
C LYS A 103 -13.06 13.90 9.85
N ASN A 104 -12.68 13.09 8.87
CA ASN A 104 -11.42 12.37 8.80
C ASN A 104 -10.78 12.64 7.44
N LYS A 105 -10.26 13.86 7.24
CA LYS A 105 -9.66 14.27 5.96
C LYS A 105 -8.51 13.33 5.58
N PRO A 106 -8.29 13.07 4.28
CA PRO A 106 -7.08 12.42 3.79
C PRO A 106 -5.82 13.03 4.38
N ILE A 107 -4.88 12.17 4.73
CA ILE A 107 -3.58 12.53 5.31
C ILE A 107 -2.51 12.49 4.22
N HIS A 108 -2.56 11.54 3.29
CA HIS A 108 -1.64 11.47 2.16
C HIS A 108 -1.78 12.75 1.29
N PRO A 109 -0.68 13.50 1.02
CA PRO A 109 -0.76 14.78 0.33
C PRO A 109 -1.46 14.73 -1.02
N GLY A 110 -1.20 13.69 -1.83
CA GLY A 110 -1.84 13.53 -3.13
C GLY A 110 -3.36 13.31 -3.05
N GLN A 111 -3.80 12.46 -2.11
CA GLN A 111 -5.22 12.13 -1.95
C GLN A 111 -5.99 13.29 -1.32
N ARG A 112 -5.31 14.08 -0.48
CA ARG A 112 -5.86 15.34 0.05
C ARG A 112 -6.09 16.36 -1.05
N HIS A 113 -5.12 16.58 -1.92
CA HIS A 113 -5.27 17.47 -3.06
C HIS A 113 -6.50 17.08 -3.89
N ASP A 114 -6.61 15.79 -4.19
CA ASP A 114 -7.72 15.24 -4.96
C ASP A 114 -9.08 15.40 -4.25
N TYR A 115 -9.11 15.19 -2.94
CA TYR A 115 -10.28 15.46 -2.11
C TYR A 115 -10.74 16.91 -2.18
N LEU A 116 -9.80 17.87 -2.09
CA LEU A 116 -10.13 19.29 -2.10
C LEU A 116 -10.71 19.71 -3.46
N ILE A 117 -10.15 19.23 -4.57
CA ILE A 117 -10.72 19.47 -5.90
C ILE A 117 -12.10 18.81 -6.02
N ALA A 118 -12.25 17.57 -5.57
CA ALA A 118 -13.54 16.88 -5.60
C ALA A 118 -14.62 17.62 -4.81
N LEU A 119 -14.30 18.22 -3.66
CA LEU A 119 -15.24 19.06 -2.91
C LEU A 119 -15.70 20.29 -3.69
N LYS A 120 -14.79 20.95 -4.41
CA LYS A 120 -15.13 22.10 -5.26
C LYS A 120 -16.08 21.68 -6.39
N ASN A 121 -15.79 20.55 -7.04
CA ASN A 121 -16.67 19.99 -8.07
C ASN A 121 -18.04 19.58 -7.51
N VAL A 122 -18.10 18.97 -6.32
CA VAL A 122 -19.37 18.62 -5.65
C VAL A 122 -20.20 19.86 -5.40
N ARG A 123 -19.60 20.97 -4.93
CA ARG A 123 -20.31 22.22 -4.67
C ARG A 123 -20.94 22.79 -5.95
N ILE A 124 -20.14 22.93 -7.02
CA ILE A 124 -20.63 23.43 -8.32
C ILE A 124 -21.80 22.57 -8.85
N LEU A 125 -21.69 21.25 -8.74
CA LEU A 125 -22.71 20.31 -9.24
C LEU A 125 -23.93 20.16 -8.33
N LYS A 126 -23.84 20.54 -7.05
CA LYS A 126 -24.96 20.50 -6.11
C LYS A 126 -25.93 21.65 -6.35
N ASP A 127 -25.39 22.82 -6.67
CA ASP A 127 -26.16 24.06 -6.82
C ASP A 127 -26.89 24.12 -8.18
N VAL A 128 -26.45 23.31 -9.16
CA VAL A 128 -26.98 23.33 -10.53
C VAL A 128 -27.21 21.92 -11.03
N LYS A 129 -28.43 21.62 -11.49
CA LYS A 129 -28.71 20.36 -12.21
C LYS A 129 -27.74 20.25 -13.39
N PRO A 130 -27.10 19.10 -13.66
CA PRO A 130 -26.09 18.99 -14.72
C PRO A 130 -26.53 19.43 -16.12
N LYS A 131 -27.84 19.48 -16.40
CA LYS A 131 -28.41 20.00 -17.66
C LYS A 131 -28.43 21.53 -17.78
N ASN A 132 -28.22 22.25 -16.67
CA ASN A 132 -28.35 23.70 -16.56
C ASN A 132 -26.99 24.38 -16.29
N LEU A 133 -25.88 23.66 -16.42
CA LEU A 133 -24.55 24.23 -16.23
C LEU A 133 -24.26 25.25 -17.33
N THR A 134 -23.86 26.46 -16.95
CA THR A 134 -23.42 27.47 -17.91
C THR A 134 -22.15 26.99 -18.64
N LYS A 135 -21.85 27.58 -19.80
CA LYS A 135 -20.60 27.27 -20.52
C LYS A 135 -19.38 27.52 -19.65
N ILE A 136 -19.40 28.61 -18.86
CA ILE A 136 -18.37 28.92 -17.87
C ILE A 136 -18.19 27.78 -16.87
N GLN A 137 -19.30 27.30 -16.27
CA GLN A 137 -19.25 26.19 -15.29
C GLN A 137 -18.78 24.87 -15.91
N GLN A 138 -19.22 24.55 -17.14
CA GLN A 138 -18.77 23.35 -17.84
C GLN A 138 -17.26 23.42 -18.14
N TYR A 139 -16.78 24.56 -18.62
CA TYR A 139 -15.36 24.80 -18.92
C TYR A 139 -14.51 24.71 -17.64
N LEU A 140 -14.96 25.32 -16.54
CA LEU A 140 -14.32 25.24 -15.23
C LEU A 140 -14.24 23.79 -14.72
N LEU A 141 -15.35 23.06 -14.72
CA LEU A 141 -15.41 21.66 -14.26
C LEU A 141 -14.52 20.74 -15.09
N ILE A 142 -14.44 20.93 -16.41
CA ILE A 142 -13.52 20.18 -17.27
C ILE A 142 -12.09 20.40 -16.77
N ASN A 143 -11.67 21.66 -16.61
CA ASN A 143 -10.31 21.95 -16.16
C ASN A 143 -10.02 21.39 -14.76
N LEU A 144 -10.94 21.54 -13.80
CA LEU A 144 -10.79 20.97 -12.46
C LEU A 144 -10.65 19.44 -12.50
N CYS A 145 -11.43 18.75 -13.34
CA CYS A 145 -11.28 17.30 -13.52
C CYS A 145 -9.90 16.89 -14.07
N TYR A 146 -9.28 17.73 -14.90
CA TYR A 146 -7.92 17.51 -15.40
C TYR A 146 -6.82 17.87 -14.38
N GLN A 147 -7.13 18.68 -13.36
CA GLN A 147 -6.22 18.93 -12.25
C GLN A 147 -6.30 17.83 -11.16
N ASN A 148 -7.43 17.14 -11.04
CA ASN A 148 -7.70 16.09 -10.04
C ASN A 148 -7.01 14.75 -10.31
N SER A 149 -5.73 14.76 -10.68
CA SER A 149 -4.99 13.51 -10.77
C SER A 149 -3.50 13.78 -10.81
N SER A 150 -2.79 13.41 -9.75
CA SER A 150 -1.35 13.19 -9.82
C SER A 150 -1.00 12.06 -10.82
N GLU A 151 -1.90 11.10 -11.07
CA GLU A 151 -1.74 10.05 -12.09
C GLU A 151 -1.73 10.58 -13.54
N LEU A 152 -2.32 11.75 -13.82
CA LEU A 152 -2.32 12.35 -15.16
C LEU A 152 -0.91 12.72 -15.64
N LYS A 153 0.03 12.94 -14.71
CA LYS A 153 1.43 13.23 -15.06
C LYS A 153 2.27 11.96 -15.26
N ALA A 154 1.82 10.78 -14.81
CA ALA A 154 2.65 9.59 -14.75
C ALA A 154 2.19 8.40 -15.61
N ASN A 155 0.89 8.23 -15.92
CA ASN A 155 0.41 7.04 -16.64
C ASN A 155 -0.66 7.37 -17.70
N SER A 156 -0.20 7.64 -18.92
CA SER A 156 -1.01 8.01 -20.10
C SER A 156 -1.72 6.85 -20.81
N THR A 157 -1.64 5.61 -20.33
CA THR A 157 -1.98 4.42 -21.13
C THR A 157 -3.34 3.78 -20.88
N ILE A 158 -4.07 4.10 -19.80
CA ILE A 158 -5.24 3.28 -19.38
C ILE A 158 -6.61 3.92 -19.69
N VAL A 159 -6.66 5.21 -20.04
CA VAL A 159 -7.89 5.80 -20.57
C VAL A 159 -7.53 6.49 -21.86
N LYS A 160 -8.18 6.12 -22.98
CA LYS A 160 -8.22 6.93 -24.22
C LYS A 160 -8.91 8.26 -23.88
N LYS A 161 -8.26 9.11 -23.07
CA LYS A 161 -8.78 10.41 -22.69
C LYS A 161 -8.81 11.22 -23.97
N GLN A 162 -9.98 11.78 -24.27
CA GLN A 162 -10.01 12.79 -25.31
C GLN A 162 -9.06 13.92 -24.88
N PRO A 163 -8.26 14.49 -25.79
CA PRO A 163 -7.50 15.69 -25.48
C PRO A 163 -8.43 16.73 -24.85
N ILE A 164 -7.97 17.39 -23.78
CA ILE A 164 -8.77 18.39 -23.06
C ILE A 164 -9.37 19.42 -24.04
N LYS A 165 -8.59 19.81 -25.05
CA LYS A 165 -8.99 20.69 -26.15
C LYS A 165 -10.31 20.26 -26.80
N ILE A 166 -10.47 18.97 -27.14
CA ILE A 166 -11.71 18.46 -27.77
C ILE A 166 -12.91 18.67 -26.85
N LEU A 167 -12.76 18.46 -25.54
CA LEU A 167 -13.86 18.63 -24.59
C LEU A 167 -14.21 20.11 -24.43
N LEU A 168 -13.22 20.99 -24.38
CA LEU A 168 -13.41 22.45 -24.28
C LEU A 168 -14.07 23.00 -25.55
N ASP A 169 -13.63 22.58 -26.74
CA ASP A 169 -14.24 22.95 -28.02
C ASP A 169 -15.73 22.56 -28.07
N LYS A 170 -16.08 21.41 -27.47
CA LYS A 170 -17.48 20.93 -27.39
C LYS A 170 -18.36 21.73 -26.45
N VAL A 171 -17.81 22.46 -25.49
CA VAL A 171 -18.59 23.40 -24.67
C VAL A 171 -19.05 24.59 -25.52
N GLY A 172 -18.27 24.96 -26.54
CA GLY A 172 -18.55 26.11 -27.40
C GLY A 172 -18.55 27.43 -26.60
N ALA A 173 -17.66 27.53 -25.60
CA ALA A 173 -17.45 28.75 -24.83
C ALA A 173 -16.82 29.83 -25.70
N THR A 174 -17.29 31.06 -25.56
CA THR A 174 -16.60 32.23 -26.12
C THR A 174 -15.26 32.44 -25.42
N LEU A 175 -14.40 33.29 -26.00
CA LEU A 175 -13.12 33.65 -25.39
C LEU A 175 -13.31 34.27 -24.00
N SER A 176 -14.25 35.21 -23.86
CA SER A 176 -14.59 35.86 -22.58
C SER A 176 -15.09 34.87 -21.53
N GLU A 177 -15.95 33.91 -21.90
CA GLU A 177 -16.40 32.85 -21.00
C GLU A 177 -15.24 31.93 -20.57
N SER A 178 -14.34 31.60 -21.49
CA SER A 178 -13.16 30.78 -21.23
C SER A 178 -12.20 31.50 -20.27
N ASP A 179 -11.90 32.78 -20.51
CA ASP A 179 -11.05 33.60 -19.65
C ASP A 179 -11.64 33.75 -18.24
N THR A 180 -12.95 33.98 -18.15
CA THR A 180 -13.66 34.03 -16.87
C THR A 180 -13.54 32.71 -16.12
N SER A 181 -13.68 31.58 -16.82
CA SER A 181 -13.53 30.24 -16.24
C SER A 181 -12.10 29.98 -15.75
N LEU A 182 -11.10 30.40 -16.51
CA LEU A 182 -9.69 30.24 -16.15
C LEU A 182 -9.32 31.09 -14.93
N LYS A 183 -9.82 32.33 -14.83
CA LYS A 183 -9.66 33.15 -13.62
C LYS A 183 -10.24 32.43 -12.39
N GLN A 184 -11.46 31.90 -12.49
CA GLN A 184 -12.07 31.12 -11.40
C GLN A 184 -11.27 29.86 -11.05
N LEU A 185 -10.76 29.16 -12.06
CA LEU A 185 -9.89 27.99 -11.86
C LEU A 185 -8.64 28.37 -11.05
N HIS A 186 -7.94 29.44 -11.43
CA HIS A 186 -6.74 29.89 -10.73
C HIS A 186 -7.03 30.24 -9.27
N THR A 187 -8.12 30.95 -8.98
CA THR A 187 -8.56 31.23 -7.61
C THR A 187 -8.74 29.94 -6.81
N ILE A 188 -9.48 28.97 -7.37
CA ILE A 188 -9.72 27.67 -6.70
C ILE A 188 -8.41 26.92 -6.45
N LEU A 189 -7.51 26.85 -7.45
CA LEU A 189 -6.25 26.12 -7.32
C LEU A 189 -5.30 26.77 -6.32
N ASN A 190 -5.29 28.10 -6.22
CA ASN A 190 -4.52 28.81 -5.21
C ASN A 190 -5.02 28.48 -3.79
N GLU A 191 -6.34 28.45 -3.59
CA GLU A 191 -6.93 28.03 -2.30
C GLU A 191 -6.60 26.58 -1.95
N VAL A 192 -6.66 25.66 -2.93
CA VAL A 192 -6.30 24.25 -2.72
C VAL A 192 -4.83 24.12 -2.35
N THR A 193 -3.94 24.79 -3.09
CA THR A 193 -2.49 24.79 -2.85
C THR A 193 -2.15 25.35 -1.46
N LEU A 194 -2.81 26.43 -1.04
CA LEU A 194 -2.62 26.98 0.30
C LEU A 194 -3.00 25.97 1.39
N GLN A 195 -4.15 25.29 1.24
CA GLN A 195 -4.60 24.28 2.19
C GLN A 195 -3.68 23.04 2.22
N ASP A 196 -3.14 22.63 1.09
CA ASP A 196 -2.17 21.53 1.01
C ASP A 196 -0.85 21.90 1.68
N ASN A 197 -0.34 23.11 1.45
CA ASN A 197 0.88 23.59 2.10
C ASN A 197 0.73 23.66 3.62
N GLN A 198 -0.40 24.17 4.11
CA GLN A 198 -0.72 24.19 5.54
C GLN A 198 -0.79 22.76 6.12
N HIS A 199 -1.42 21.83 5.39
CA HIS A 199 -1.49 20.43 5.79
C HIS A 199 -0.11 19.77 5.83
N ASN A 200 0.72 19.97 4.81
CA ASN A 200 2.07 19.40 4.74
C ASN A 200 2.94 19.89 5.90
N LYS A 201 2.84 21.19 6.23
CA LYS A 201 3.50 21.77 7.41
C LYS A 201 3.00 21.16 8.71
N ALA A 202 1.71 20.89 8.84
CA ALA A 202 1.14 20.22 10.01
C ALA A 202 1.55 18.74 10.08
N LEU A 203 1.66 18.06 8.94
CA LEU A 203 2.05 16.65 8.85
C LEU A 203 3.46 16.41 9.39
N LEU A 204 4.39 17.35 9.18
CA LEU A 204 5.73 17.37 9.79
C LEU A 204 5.74 17.35 11.33
N LYS A 205 4.62 17.60 11.99
CA LYS A 205 4.50 17.60 13.46
C LYS A 205 3.47 16.59 13.96
N ARG A 206 2.73 15.96 13.06
CA ARG A 206 1.59 15.11 13.40
C ARG A 206 2.04 13.71 13.83
N LYS A 207 1.37 13.17 14.85
CA LYS A 207 1.33 11.72 15.14
C LYS A 207 0.09 11.11 14.48
N LEU A 208 0.26 9.92 13.92
CA LEU A 208 -0.80 9.18 13.25
C LEU A 208 -1.53 8.29 14.26
N SER A 209 -2.83 8.08 14.05
CA SER A 209 -3.56 7.09 14.85
C SER A 209 -3.29 5.68 14.34
N TYR A 210 -3.25 4.68 15.22
CA TYR A 210 -3.08 3.28 14.81
C TYR A 210 -4.19 2.78 13.88
N ALA A 211 -5.42 3.26 14.04
CA ALA A 211 -6.51 2.96 13.10
C ALA A 211 -6.14 3.38 11.66
N TYR A 212 -5.70 4.62 11.46
CA TYR A 212 -5.21 5.07 10.16
C TYR A 212 -4.04 4.23 9.64
N MET A 213 -3.02 3.99 10.47
CA MET A 213 -1.82 3.23 10.08
C MET A 213 -2.15 1.79 9.68
N SER A 214 -3.07 1.14 10.40
CA SER A 214 -3.54 -0.21 10.05
C SER A 214 -4.31 -0.23 8.72
N GLY A 215 -5.10 0.82 8.44
CA GLY A 215 -5.76 0.98 7.15
C GLY A 215 -4.76 1.14 6.01
N PHE A 216 -3.77 2.02 6.20
CA PHE A 216 -2.71 2.24 5.22
C PHE A 216 -1.86 0.97 4.99
N TYR A 217 -1.62 0.20 6.05
CA TYR A 217 -0.92 -1.09 5.98
C TYR A 217 -1.67 -2.13 5.13
N ILE A 218 -3.00 -2.12 5.11
CA ILE A 218 -3.77 -3.08 4.30
C ILE A 218 -3.39 -2.95 2.82
N GLY A 219 -3.24 -1.72 2.32
CA GLY A 219 -2.79 -1.47 0.96
C GLY A 219 -1.29 -1.64 0.79
N ASP A 220 -0.51 -0.69 1.31
CA ASP A 220 0.93 -0.57 1.01
C ASP A 220 1.87 -1.22 2.04
N GLY A 221 1.32 -2.00 2.95
CA GLY A 221 2.07 -2.70 3.99
C GLY A 221 2.64 -4.04 3.57
N SER A 222 3.77 -4.39 4.17
CA SER A 222 4.39 -5.70 4.01
C SER A 222 5.02 -6.24 5.30
N PHE A 223 4.90 -7.55 5.49
CA PHE A 223 5.65 -8.33 6.47
C PHE A 223 6.71 -9.16 5.75
N GLY A 224 7.87 -9.31 6.35
CA GLY A 224 8.94 -10.15 5.83
C GLY A 224 9.93 -10.58 6.89
N VAL A 225 10.81 -11.50 6.48
CA VAL A 225 12.05 -11.81 7.20
C VAL A 225 13.16 -11.79 6.17
N ASN A 226 14.18 -10.99 6.45
CA ASN A 226 15.39 -10.94 5.65
C ASN A 226 16.40 -11.91 6.25
N PHE A 227 16.89 -12.82 5.41
CA PHE A 227 18.04 -13.66 5.70
C PHE A 227 19.23 -13.10 4.94
N TYR A 228 20.32 -12.81 5.64
CA TYR A 228 21.49 -12.15 5.05
C TYR A 228 22.76 -12.60 5.77
N HIS A 229 23.87 -12.58 5.04
CA HIS A 229 25.19 -12.85 5.60
C HIS A 229 25.81 -11.58 6.14
N GLU A 230 26.37 -11.66 7.34
CA GLU A 230 27.19 -10.62 7.94
C GLU A 230 28.46 -11.25 8.50
N LYS A 231 29.62 -10.87 7.96
CA LYS A 231 30.93 -11.47 8.30
C LYS A 231 30.92 -13.01 8.19
N GLY A 232 30.25 -13.54 7.17
CA GLY A 232 30.15 -14.98 6.92
C GLY A 232 29.12 -15.72 7.77
N VAL A 233 28.46 -15.04 8.70
CA VAL A 233 27.39 -15.61 9.55
C VAL A 233 26.04 -15.31 8.93
N LEU A 234 25.19 -16.32 8.80
CA LEU A 234 23.82 -16.17 8.32
C LEU A 234 22.97 -15.63 9.47
N LYS A 235 22.36 -14.47 9.25
CA LYS A 235 21.49 -13.80 10.21
C LYS A 235 20.08 -13.67 9.66
N SER A 236 19.14 -13.49 10.58
CA SER A 236 17.75 -13.22 10.28
C SER A 236 17.30 -11.91 10.91
N ARG A 237 16.39 -11.19 10.24
CA ARG A 237 15.82 -9.95 10.74
C ARG A 237 14.36 -9.81 10.28
N PRO A 238 13.42 -9.50 11.18
CA PRO A 238 12.03 -9.26 10.79
C PRO A 238 11.99 -7.92 10.04
N VAL A 239 11.05 -7.79 9.14
CA VAL A 239 10.82 -6.55 8.41
C VAL A 239 9.33 -6.29 8.41
N TRP A 240 8.95 -5.16 8.99
CA TRP A 240 7.66 -4.54 8.74
C TRP A 240 7.93 -3.26 7.96
N SER A 241 7.19 -3.06 6.87
CA SER A 241 7.42 -1.89 6.03
C SER A 241 6.16 -1.33 5.41
N ILE A 242 6.18 -0.01 5.19
CA ILE A 242 5.22 0.74 4.38
C ILE A 242 5.97 1.37 3.22
N THR A 243 5.45 1.23 2.01
CA THR A 243 6.05 1.78 0.78
C THR A 243 5.17 2.92 0.27
N ASP A 244 5.74 4.09 0.01
CA ASP A 244 4.96 5.24 -0.46
C ASP A 244 5.88 6.27 -1.16
N PRO A 245 5.40 6.99 -2.19
CA PRO A 245 6.17 8.08 -2.81
C PRO A 245 6.29 9.32 -1.92
N SER A 246 5.37 9.55 -0.98
CA SER A 246 5.42 10.68 -0.05
C SER A 246 6.32 10.39 1.15
N ARG A 247 7.59 10.79 1.03
CA ARG A 247 8.54 10.77 2.16
C ARG A 247 7.98 11.49 3.40
N LEU A 248 7.27 12.59 3.21
CA LEU A 248 6.65 13.38 4.28
C LEU A 248 5.65 12.54 5.11
N LEU A 249 4.84 11.72 4.44
CA LEU A 249 3.92 10.82 5.14
C LEU A 249 4.71 9.75 5.92
N LEU A 250 5.73 9.16 5.31
CA LEU A 250 6.57 8.15 5.96
C LEU A 250 7.33 8.69 7.18
N GLU A 251 7.78 9.94 7.16
CA GLU A 251 8.38 10.61 8.32
C GLU A 251 7.37 10.76 9.48
N SER A 252 6.08 10.88 9.16
CA SER A 252 5.02 10.88 10.17
C SER A 252 4.77 9.48 10.76
N PHE A 253 4.92 8.41 9.97
CA PHE A 253 4.95 7.05 10.50
C PHE A 253 6.14 6.86 11.45
N GLN A 254 7.34 7.24 11.02
CA GLN A 254 8.56 7.15 11.83
C GLN A 254 8.43 7.90 13.15
N ARG A 255 7.93 9.14 13.13
CA ARG A 255 7.68 9.94 14.34
C ARG A 255 6.64 9.31 15.26
N THR A 256 5.61 8.70 14.70
CA THR A 256 4.54 8.07 15.48
C THR A 256 5.03 6.84 16.23
N LEU A 257 5.84 6.01 15.57
CA LEU A 257 6.39 4.79 16.17
C LEU A 257 7.70 4.99 16.91
N ASN A 258 8.35 6.14 16.72
CA ASN A 258 9.63 6.49 17.34
C ASN A 258 10.71 5.42 17.14
N CYS A 259 10.69 4.73 16.00
CA CYS A 259 11.64 3.69 15.65
C CYS A 259 11.72 3.53 14.12
N GLY A 260 12.61 2.65 13.66
CA GLY A 260 12.77 2.37 12.23
C GLY A 260 13.44 3.51 11.45
N PHE A 261 13.52 3.33 10.14
CA PHE A 261 14.22 4.24 9.22
C PHE A 261 13.58 4.24 7.84
N ILE A 262 13.82 5.31 7.07
CA ILE A 262 13.30 5.47 5.70
C ILE A 262 14.43 5.25 4.70
N VAL A 263 14.18 4.44 3.68
CA VAL A 263 15.11 4.20 2.57
C VAL A 263 14.45 4.49 1.23
N GLY A 264 15.21 4.93 0.23
CA GLY A 264 14.73 4.99 -1.15
C GLY A 264 14.64 3.59 -1.76
N VAL A 265 13.58 3.32 -2.53
CA VAL A 265 13.36 2.04 -3.24
C VAL A 265 12.95 2.29 -4.70
N GLY A 266 13.21 1.31 -5.57
CA GLY A 266 12.86 1.37 -7.00
C GLY A 266 14.07 1.55 -7.94
N PRO A 267 13.85 1.43 -9.27
CA PRO A 267 14.92 1.51 -10.28
C PRO A 267 15.50 2.92 -10.38
N ILE A 268 14.67 3.94 -10.15
CA ILE A 268 15.08 5.33 -10.04
C ILE A 268 15.07 5.69 -8.56
N LYS A 269 16.27 5.80 -7.97
CA LYS A 269 16.42 6.21 -6.57
C LYS A 269 15.71 7.55 -6.37
N GLY A 270 14.80 7.61 -5.39
CA GLY A 270 14.11 8.84 -4.98
C GLY A 270 12.66 8.97 -5.46
N ASN A 271 12.18 8.11 -6.36
CA ASN A 271 10.78 8.15 -6.80
C ASN A 271 9.81 7.42 -5.87
N CYS A 272 10.34 6.56 -5.00
CA CYS A 272 9.58 5.84 -4.00
C CYS A 272 10.43 5.62 -2.76
N PHE A 273 9.79 5.63 -1.60
CA PHE A 273 10.43 5.45 -0.31
C PHE A 273 9.79 4.28 0.42
N GLN A 274 10.53 3.70 1.34
CA GLN A 274 10.04 2.66 2.21
C GLN A 274 10.45 2.96 3.65
N TYR A 275 9.45 3.11 4.51
CA TYR A 275 9.67 3.13 5.95
C TYR A 275 9.76 1.70 6.46
N ARG A 276 10.81 1.37 7.20
CA ARG A 276 11.11 0.02 7.69
C ARG A 276 11.33 0.03 9.20
N VAL A 277 10.66 -0.87 9.89
CA VAL A 277 11.02 -1.29 11.25
C VAL A 277 11.66 -2.67 11.11
N THR A 278 12.82 -2.88 11.74
CA THR A 278 13.57 -4.14 11.56
C THR A 278 14.20 -4.70 12.83
N ALA A 279 14.21 -3.95 13.93
CA ALA A 279 14.78 -4.45 15.17
C ALA A 279 13.79 -5.39 15.87
N TRP A 280 14.27 -6.56 16.32
CA TRP A 280 13.47 -7.55 17.05
C TRP A 280 12.77 -6.94 18.28
N LYS A 281 13.48 -6.10 19.03
CA LYS A 281 13.00 -5.45 20.26
C LYS A 281 11.89 -4.41 20.02
N ASP A 282 11.89 -3.77 18.85
CA ASP A 282 10.92 -2.70 18.56
C ASP A 282 9.56 -3.29 18.18
N MET A 283 9.54 -4.46 17.50
CA MET A 283 8.32 -5.04 16.92
C MET A 283 7.16 -5.20 17.92
N PRO A 284 7.32 -5.79 19.12
CA PRO A 284 6.20 -6.02 20.02
C PRO A 284 5.63 -4.73 20.62
N ALA A 285 6.50 -3.74 20.88
CA ALA A 285 6.10 -2.50 21.53
C ALA A 285 5.53 -1.47 20.53
N THR A 286 5.91 -1.54 19.25
CA THR A 286 5.54 -0.51 18.27
C THR A 286 4.68 -1.05 17.13
N VAL A 287 5.08 -2.12 16.46
CA VAL A 287 4.43 -2.61 15.23
C VAL A 287 3.19 -3.47 15.54
N LEU A 288 3.32 -4.45 16.42
CA LEU A 288 2.20 -5.36 16.74
C LEU A 288 0.94 -4.61 17.24
N PRO A 289 1.06 -3.58 18.13
CA PRO A 289 -0.10 -2.85 18.63
C PRO A 289 -0.87 -2.05 17.57
N ILE A 290 -0.25 -1.74 16.42
CA ILE A 290 -0.93 -1.05 15.31
C ILE A 290 -2.04 -1.94 14.75
N LEU A 291 -1.77 -3.24 14.67
CA LEU A 291 -2.59 -4.22 13.95
C LEU A 291 -3.38 -5.13 14.89
N ASP A 292 -2.96 -5.25 16.16
CA ASP A 292 -3.72 -5.93 17.19
C ASP A 292 -5.10 -5.26 17.37
N ASN A 293 -6.15 -6.08 17.46
CA ASN A 293 -7.53 -5.62 17.63
C ASN A 293 -8.00 -4.65 16.52
N LYS A 294 -7.51 -4.84 15.29
CA LYS A 294 -7.96 -4.12 14.09
C LYS A 294 -8.48 -5.10 13.04
N TYR A 295 -9.43 -4.63 12.24
CA TYR A 295 -9.80 -5.33 11.02
C TYR A 295 -8.57 -5.45 10.10
N LEU A 296 -8.31 -6.66 9.63
CA LEU A 296 -7.42 -6.97 8.51
C LEU A 296 -8.16 -7.96 7.62
N PRO A 297 -7.98 -7.90 6.28
CA PRO A 297 -8.50 -8.94 5.42
C PRO A 297 -7.89 -10.29 5.77
N LYS A 298 -8.60 -11.37 5.45
CA LYS A 298 -8.25 -12.74 5.88
C LYS A 298 -6.77 -13.08 5.64
N THR A 299 -6.27 -12.80 4.42
CA THR A 299 -4.89 -13.13 4.04
C THR A 299 -3.86 -12.31 4.83
N ARG A 300 -4.10 -11.00 5.03
CA ARG A 300 -3.25 -10.13 5.87
C ARG A 300 -3.30 -10.53 7.34
N MET A 301 -4.46 -10.97 7.85
CA MET A 301 -4.61 -11.48 9.22
C MET A 301 -3.79 -12.77 9.43
N GLU A 302 -3.81 -13.68 8.46
CA GLU A 302 -2.97 -14.90 8.50
C GLU A 302 -1.47 -14.57 8.48
N GLN A 303 -1.06 -13.62 7.64
CA GLN A 303 0.32 -13.13 7.62
C GLN A 303 0.71 -12.48 8.95
N PHE A 304 -0.17 -11.65 9.52
CA PHE A 304 0.07 -11.01 10.80
C PHE A 304 0.24 -12.03 11.94
N LYS A 305 -0.59 -13.07 11.99
CA LYS A 305 -0.45 -14.17 12.96
C LYS A 305 0.90 -14.86 12.86
N LYS A 306 1.37 -15.16 11.64
CA LYS A 306 2.72 -15.75 11.40
C LYS A 306 3.82 -14.77 11.82
N PHE A 307 3.70 -13.50 11.45
CA PHE A 307 4.67 -12.46 11.81
C PHE A 307 4.77 -12.24 13.31
N LYS A 308 3.66 -12.28 14.05
CA LYS A 308 3.63 -12.21 15.52
C LYS A 308 4.41 -13.36 16.16
N LYS A 309 4.25 -14.59 15.65
CA LYS A 309 5.05 -15.76 16.09
C LYS A 309 6.55 -15.57 15.79
N ILE A 310 6.89 -15.07 14.60
CA ILE A 310 8.27 -14.75 14.21
C ILE A 310 8.89 -13.73 15.19
N CYS A 311 8.16 -12.67 15.53
CA CYS A 311 8.63 -11.68 16.51
C CYS A 311 8.89 -12.32 17.88
N ASN A 312 8.01 -13.21 18.34
CA ASN A 312 8.19 -13.93 19.60
C ASN A 312 9.43 -14.85 19.59
N ILE A 313 9.71 -15.53 18.48
CA ILE A 313 10.95 -16.32 18.34
C ILE A 313 12.16 -15.41 18.54
N GLY A 314 12.19 -14.27 17.84
CA GLY A 314 13.31 -13.33 17.86
C GLY A 314 13.56 -12.68 19.23
N VAL A 315 12.50 -12.23 19.90
CA VAL A 315 12.58 -11.55 21.21
C VAL A 315 13.06 -12.50 22.30
N ASN A 316 12.64 -13.77 22.25
CA ASN A 316 13.07 -14.80 23.19
C ASN A 316 14.37 -15.51 22.76
N SER A 317 15.05 -14.99 21.74
CA SER A 317 16.30 -15.57 21.20
C SER A 317 16.19 -17.04 20.77
N LEU A 318 14.99 -17.55 20.48
CA LEU A 318 14.77 -18.97 20.16
C LEU A 318 15.38 -19.37 18.82
N GLN A 319 15.63 -18.40 17.92
CA GLN A 319 16.36 -18.60 16.67
C GLN A 319 17.81 -19.06 16.87
N THR A 320 18.32 -19.07 18.10
CA THR A 320 19.62 -19.65 18.45
C THR A 320 19.59 -21.16 18.65
N THR A 321 18.41 -21.77 18.66
CA THR A 321 18.19 -23.21 18.76
C THR A 321 17.85 -23.81 17.41
N VAL A 322 18.16 -25.09 17.18
CA VAL A 322 17.83 -25.80 15.93
C VAL A 322 16.33 -25.73 15.65
N LYS A 323 15.50 -26.01 16.65
CA LYS A 323 14.04 -25.97 16.53
C LYS A 323 13.56 -24.55 16.20
N GLY A 324 13.95 -23.55 16.98
CA GLY A 324 13.49 -22.18 16.77
C GLY A 324 13.98 -21.56 15.46
N TRP A 325 15.16 -21.96 14.95
CA TRP A 325 15.61 -21.57 13.61
C TRP A 325 14.74 -22.21 12.51
N ARG A 326 14.44 -23.51 12.61
CA ARG A 326 13.55 -24.19 11.67
C ARG A 326 12.16 -23.53 11.65
N ASP A 327 11.56 -23.33 12.82
CA ASP A 327 10.26 -22.68 12.99
C ASP A 327 10.25 -21.28 12.36
N LEU A 328 11.30 -20.49 12.57
CA LEU A 328 11.45 -19.15 11.98
C LEU A 328 11.43 -19.19 10.45
N VAL A 329 12.20 -20.10 9.86
CA VAL A 329 12.34 -20.20 8.40
C VAL A 329 11.03 -20.68 7.78
N GLU A 330 10.42 -21.74 8.33
CA GLU A 330 9.13 -22.26 7.88
C GLU A 330 8.02 -21.19 7.95
N LEU A 331 7.92 -20.47 9.07
CA LEU A 331 6.96 -19.37 9.20
C LEU A 331 7.19 -18.26 8.16
N SER A 332 8.46 -17.90 7.90
CA SER A 332 8.81 -16.87 6.92
C SER A 332 8.46 -17.25 5.49
N TYR A 333 8.72 -18.50 5.08
CA TYR A 333 8.39 -18.99 3.74
C TYR A 333 6.89 -19.19 3.58
N GLY A 334 6.22 -19.71 4.61
CA GLY A 334 4.77 -19.88 4.61
C GLY A 334 3.99 -18.55 4.67
N MET A 335 4.61 -17.43 5.02
CA MET A 335 3.94 -16.12 5.08
C MET A 335 3.76 -15.47 3.70
N ASN A 336 4.75 -15.59 2.81
CA ASN A 336 4.76 -14.97 1.49
C ASN A 336 5.17 -15.99 0.42
N VAL A 337 4.22 -16.81 -0.02
CA VAL A 337 4.46 -17.94 -0.95
C VAL A 337 5.04 -17.48 -2.29
N ASN A 338 4.70 -16.27 -2.75
CA ASN A 338 5.16 -15.71 -4.03
C ASN A 338 6.30 -14.70 -3.89
N ALA A 339 7.04 -14.72 -2.78
CA ALA A 339 8.18 -13.83 -2.61
C ALA A 339 9.35 -14.24 -3.52
N ASN A 340 9.97 -13.27 -4.18
CA ASN A 340 11.22 -13.49 -4.91
C ASN A 340 12.37 -13.70 -3.91
N ARG A 341 12.60 -14.96 -3.52
CA ARG A 341 13.67 -15.35 -2.58
C ARG A 341 14.92 -15.80 -3.35
N THR A 342 16.10 -15.36 -2.90
CA THR A 342 17.38 -15.74 -3.53
C THR A 342 17.89 -17.11 -3.07
N LEU A 343 17.67 -17.45 -1.81
CA LEU A 343 18.01 -18.74 -1.23
C LEU A 343 16.74 -19.59 -1.14
N THR A 344 16.87 -20.92 -1.15
CA THR A 344 15.75 -21.81 -0.85
C THR A 344 15.52 -21.95 0.65
N GLN A 345 14.38 -22.52 1.03
CA GLN A 345 14.06 -22.79 2.43
C GLN A 345 15.08 -23.76 3.06
N GLU A 346 15.41 -24.83 2.34
CA GLU A 346 16.33 -25.90 2.76
C GLU A 346 17.75 -25.35 2.94
N GLN A 347 18.21 -24.50 2.03
CA GLN A 347 19.52 -23.85 2.13
C GLN A 347 19.66 -23.05 3.42
N ILE A 348 18.66 -22.23 3.75
CA ILE A 348 18.67 -21.41 4.97
C ILE A 348 18.57 -22.28 6.23
N ILE A 349 17.77 -23.35 6.20
CA ILE A 349 17.66 -24.29 7.33
C ILE A 349 19.00 -24.98 7.57
N CYS A 350 19.58 -25.61 6.54
CA CYS A 350 20.84 -26.36 6.66
C CYS A 350 21.99 -25.46 7.12
N GLU A 351 22.13 -24.28 6.51
CA GLU A 351 23.20 -23.36 6.88
C GLU A 351 23.06 -22.85 8.33
N GLY A 352 21.85 -22.46 8.74
CA GLY A 352 21.65 -21.96 10.10
C GLY A 352 21.81 -23.05 11.17
N ILE A 353 21.36 -24.28 10.91
CA ILE A 353 21.59 -25.42 11.83
C ILE A 353 23.07 -25.70 11.96
N SER A 354 23.81 -25.74 10.84
CA SER A 354 25.26 -25.91 10.88
C SER A 354 25.93 -24.83 11.72
N GLN A 355 25.53 -23.56 11.57
CA GLN A 355 26.06 -22.46 12.38
C GLN A 355 25.74 -22.61 13.87
N ILE A 356 24.54 -23.09 14.23
CA ILE A 356 24.13 -23.30 15.62
C ILE A 356 24.94 -24.43 16.26
N ASN A 357 25.10 -25.55 15.57
CA ASN A 357 25.86 -26.70 16.07
C ASN A 357 27.36 -26.39 16.20
N ASN A 358 27.90 -25.51 15.36
CA ASN A 358 29.32 -25.18 15.32
C ASN A 358 29.72 -23.95 16.15
N ARG A 359 28.84 -23.38 16.98
CA ARG A 359 29.15 -22.17 17.79
C ARG A 359 30.33 -22.33 18.76
N ASN A 360 30.70 -23.56 19.09
CA ASN A 360 31.83 -23.87 19.97
C ASN A 360 33.14 -24.18 19.21
N ARG A 361 33.16 -24.14 17.87
CA ARG A 361 34.38 -24.38 17.09
C ARG A 361 34.99 -23.07 16.60
N PRO A 362 36.29 -22.80 16.85
CA PRO A 362 36.95 -21.59 16.35
C PRO A 362 36.92 -21.56 14.81
N LEU A 363 36.30 -20.51 14.27
CA LEU A 363 36.41 -20.02 12.88
C LEU A 363 36.04 -21.00 11.76
N TYR A 364 34.73 -21.04 11.46
CA TYR A 364 34.10 -21.55 10.23
C TYR A 364 34.50 -20.79 8.92
N GLY A 365 35.53 -19.94 8.95
CA GLY A 365 35.95 -19.10 7.84
C GLY A 365 36.50 -19.89 6.64
N HIS A 366 37.03 -21.09 6.86
CA HIS A 366 37.65 -21.90 5.80
C HIS A 366 36.68 -22.74 4.97
N LEU A 367 35.52 -23.16 5.49
CA LEU A 367 34.58 -24.04 4.76
C LEU A 367 33.68 -23.27 3.77
N LEU A 368 33.32 -22.02 4.09
CA LEU A 368 32.50 -21.20 3.19
C LEU A 368 33.31 -20.62 2.02
N SER A 369 34.62 -20.43 2.17
CA SER A 369 35.49 -19.97 1.08
C SER A 369 35.70 -21.06 0.00
N SER A 370 35.69 -22.34 0.39
CA SER A 370 35.73 -23.47 -0.55
C SER A 370 34.40 -23.68 -1.29
N LEU A 371 33.25 -23.47 -0.64
CA LEU A 371 31.93 -23.49 -1.30
C LEU A 371 31.72 -22.31 -2.25
N LYS A 372 32.18 -21.09 -1.89
CA LYS A 372 32.11 -19.92 -2.79
C LYS A 372 33.01 -20.05 -4.03
N LYS A 373 34.21 -20.64 -3.91
CA LYS A 373 35.10 -20.92 -5.06
C LYS A 373 34.49 -21.91 -6.07
N LYS A 374 33.66 -22.85 -5.63
CA LYS A 374 32.88 -23.75 -6.53
C LYS A 374 31.67 -23.06 -7.18
N TRP A 375 31.17 -21.97 -6.59
CA TRP A 375 29.96 -21.29 -7.06
C TRP A 375 30.23 -20.22 -8.11
N THR A 376 31.36 -19.52 -8.03
CA THR A 376 31.76 -18.53 -9.05
C THR A 376 32.26 -19.17 -10.34
N SER A 377 32.70 -20.43 -10.30
CA SER A 377 33.15 -21.19 -11.48
C SER A 377 32.01 -21.81 -12.30
N SER A 378 30.82 -22.04 -11.73
CA SER A 378 29.69 -22.65 -12.45
C SER A 378 28.83 -21.68 -13.27
N LYS A 379 28.88 -20.36 -12.99
CA LYS A 379 28.08 -19.35 -13.73
C LYS A 379 28.64 -18.97 -15.10
N ARG A 380 29.79 -19.51 -15.52
CA ARG A 380 30.43 -19.14 -16.80
C ARG A 380 30.14 -20.07 -17.98
N LYS A 381 29.41 -21.19 -17.84
CA LYS A 381 29.09 -22.05 -19.00
C LYS A 381 27.70 -22.72 -18.92
N LYS A 382 26.79 -22.23 -19.77
CA LYS A 382 25.57 -22.86 -20.32
C LYS A 382 24.50 -23.39 -19.33
N ARG A 383 23.28 -23.58 -19.84
CA ARG A 383 21.99 -23.81 -19.15
C ARG A 383 22.04 -24.92 -18.07
N PRO A 384 21.19 -24.85 -17.03
CA PRO A 384 21.27 -25.76 -15.90
C PRO A 384 20.81 -27.17 -16.29
N THR A 385 21.72 -28.14 -16.22
CA THR A 385 21.39 -29.54 -15.98
C THR A 385 20.97 -29.71 -14.52
N VAL A 386 19.95 -30.53 -14.29
CA VAL A 386 19.44 -30.91 -12.97
C VAL A 386 20.59 -31.37 -12.09
N LEU A 387 20.79 -30.71 -10.94
CA LEU A 387 21.82 -31.08 -9.96
C LEU A 387 21.37 -32.30 -9.13
N PRO A 388 22.30 -33.16 -8.68
CA PRO A 388 21.97 -34.32 -7.87
C PRO A 388 21.46 -33.90 -6.50
N ILE A 389 20.34 -34.50 -6.09
CA ILE A 389 19.77 -34.39 -4.76
C ILE A 389 20.72 -35.14 -3.80
N PHE A 390 21.43 -34.41 -2.94
CA PHE A 390 22.14 -35.03 -1.82
C PHE A 390 21.12 -35.54 -0.80
N LYS A 391 21.22 -36.82 -0.42
CA LYS A 391 20.38 -37.40 0.63
C LYS A 391 20.86 -36.89 1.99
N ILE A 392 19.90 -36.50 2.83
CA ILE A 392 20.12 -35.96 4.18
C ILE A 392 20.83 -36.97 5.11
N SER A 393 20.83 -38.26 4.77
CA SER A 393 21.57 -39.31 5.49
C SER A 393 23.06 -39.05 5.61
N ASP A 394 23.65 -38.30 4.69
CA ASP A 394 25.11 -38.21 4.56
C ASP A 394 25.71 -37.11 5.46
N LEU A 395 24.88 -36.32 6.15
CA LEU A 395 25.29 -35.17 6.97
C LEU A 395 25.16 -35.41 8.48
N ILE A 396 24.71 -36.59 8.94
CA ILE A 396 24.42 -36.85 10.36
C ILE A 396 25.57 -37.58 11.09
N ASN A 397 26.62 -38.05 10.41
CA ASN A 397 27.66 -38.89 11.03
C ASN A 397 29.06 -38.23 11.20
N HIS A 398 29.17 -36.91 11.34
CA HIS A 398 30.46 -36.24 11.68
C HIS A 398 30.34 -35.03 12.60
#